data_AF-A0A939ZB83-F1
#
_entry.id   AF-A0A939ZB83-F1
#
_cell.length_a   1.000
_cell.length_b   1.000
_cell.length_c   1.000
_cell.angle_alpha   90.00
_cell.angle_beta   90.00
_cell.angle_gamma   90.00
#
_symmetry.space_group_name_H-M   'P 1'
#
loop_
_entity.id
_entity.type
_entity.pdbx_description
1 polymer ?
#
loop_
_entity_poly.entity_id
_entity_poly.type
_entity_poly.pdbx_seq_one_letter_code
_entity_poly.pdbx_strand_id
1 'polypeptide(L)'
;NFKTIQSRIGRLKAIETMSTDGTFDVLPKKEVAKLQKEWDKLEKNLGGIKDMRKIPDAIFVVDPKKEHICVQEAHSLGITLIGIADTNCDPEELDYVIPGNDDAIRAVKLIVSKMADAVIEAKQGETAEQSAEGTDTADASQDEEAAEA
;
A
#
# COMPACT_ATOMS: atom_id res chain seq x y z
N ASN A 1 9.05 11.54 3.17
CA ASN A 1 8.86 11.60 4.65
C ASN A 1 7.52 10.96 5.04
N PHE A 2 7.55 9.68 5.46
CA PHE A 2 6.33 8.89 5.72
C PHE A 2 5.55 9.34 6.96
N LYS A 3 6.23 9.81 8.01
CA LYS A 3 5.57 10.28 9.25
C LYS A 3 4.61 11.45 8.98
N THR A 4 5.00 12.37 8.09
CA THR A 4 4.13 13.49 7.69
C THR A 4 2.95 13.03 6.83
N ILE A 5 3.12 11.99 6.02
CA ILE A 5 2.03 11.41 5.22
C ILE A 5 1.02 10.72 6.15
N GLN A 6 1.49 9.99 7.17
CA GLN A 6 0.63 9.36 8.17
C GLN A 6 -0.26 10.36 8.91
N SER A 7 0.27 11.54 9.28
CA SER A 7 -0.56 12.56 9.94
C SER A 7 -1.66 13.11 9.01
N ARG A 8 -1.39 13.21 7.70
CA ARG A 8 -2.38 13.60 6.69
C ARG A 8 -3.44 12.51 6.46
N ILE A 9 -3.07 11.23 6.49
CA ILE A 9 -4.02 10.11 6.46
C ILE A 9 -4.88 10.10 7.73
N GLY A 10 -4.28 10.38 8.89
CA GLY A 10 -5.04 10.55 10.15
C GLY A 10 -6.08 11.66 10.05
N ARG A 11 -5.72 12.79 9.42
CA ARG A 11 -6.65 13.89 9.13
C ARG A 11 -7.78 13.46 8.20
N LEU A 12 -7.48 12.68 7.15
CA LEU A 12 -8.48 12.13 6.23
C LEU A 12 -9.51 11.27 6.98
N LYS A 13 -9.03 10.33 7.81
CA LYS A 13 -9.91 9.45 8.62
C LYS A 13 -10.73 10.23 9.65
N ALA A 14 -10.16 11.27 10.24
CA ALA A 14 -10.89 12.14 11.16
C ALA A 14 -12.04 12.86 10.47
N ILE A 15 -11.82 13.43 9.27
CA ILE A 15 -12.89 14.11 8.51
C ILE A 15 -13.97 13.13 8.07
N GLU A 16 -13.59 11.92 7.66
CA GLU A 16 -14.54 10.85 7.33
C GLU A 16 -15.39 10.43 8.54
N THR A 17 -14.78 10.33 9.72
CA THR A 17 -15.48 10.03 10.99
C THR A 17 -16.46 11.15 11.33
N MET A 18 -16.05 12.42 11.22
CA MET A 18 -16.90 13.60 11.45
C MET A 18 -18.10 13.69 10.48
N SER A 19 -17.97 13.09 9.30
CA SER A 19 -19.06 13.00 8.32
C SER A 19 -20.04 11.88 8.69
N THR A 20 -19.55 10.77 9.24
CA THR A 20 -20.36 9.61 9.62
C THR A 20 -21.03 9.73 10.98
N ASP A 21 -20.43 10.46 11.93
CA ASP A 21 -20.96 10.67 13.27
C ASP A 21 -22.00 11.81 13.36
N GLY A 22 -22.27 12.51 12.26
CA GLY A 22 -23.22 13.62 12.19
C GLY A 22 -22.67 14.97 12.68
N THR A 23 -21.37 15.08 12.95
CA THR A 23 -20.73 16.35 13.37
C THR A 23 -20.89 17.45 12.30
N PHE A 24 -21.06 17.09 11.04
CA PHE A 24 -21.31 18.06 9.96
C PHE A 24 -22.65 18.78 10.11
N ASP A 25 -23.64 18.18 10.77
CA ASP A 25 -24.98 18.76 10.91
C ASP A 25 -25.04 19.86 11.97
N VAL A 26 -24.12 19.84 12.95
CA VAL A 26 -24.01 20.87 13.99
C VAL A 26 -23.12 22.04 13.58
N LEU A 27 -22.37 21.91 12.49
CA LEU A 27 -21.43 22.93 12.02
C LEU A 27 -22.08 23.92 11.02
N PRO A 28 -21.60 25.16 10.94
CA PRO A 28 -22.04 26.11 9.93
C PRO A 28 -21.75 25.60 8.51
N LYS A 29 -22.70 25.78 7.58
CA LYS A 29 -22.57 25.36 6.17
C LYS A 29 -21.27 25.80 5.48
N LYS A 30 -20.72 26.96 5.87
CA LYS A 30 -19.44 27.47 5.33
C LYS A 30 -18.23 26.63 5.78
N GLU A 31 -18.27 26.07 6.99
CA GLU A 31 -17.20 25.23 7.52
C GLU A 31 -17.31 23.81 6.96
N VAL A 32 -18.53 23.27 6.86
CA VAL A 32 -18.79 22.00 6.17
C VAL A 32 -18.26 22.05 4.73
N ALA A 33 -18.52 23.13 3.99
CA ALA A 33 -18.01 23.27 2.63
C ALA A 33 -16.47 23.34 2.54
N LYS A 34 -15.78 23.83 3.59
CA LYS A 34 -14.31 23.81 3.64
C LYS A 34 -13.79 22.41 3.95
N LEU A 35 -14.42 21.71 4.90
CA LEU A 35 -14.07 20.33 5.25
C LEU A 35 -14.29 19.39 4.08
N GLN A 36 -15.39 19.55 3.33
CA GLN A 36 -15.66 18.76 2.12
C GLN A 36 -14.57 18.96 1.06
N LYS A 37 -14.16 20.21 0.80
CA LYS A 37 -13.07 20.50 -0.13
C LYS A 37 -11.72 19.95 0.34
N GLU A 38 -11.46 20.00 1.65
CA GLU A 38 -10.26 19.38 2.25
C GLU A 38 -10.30 17.87 2.06
N TRP A 39 -11.46 17.25 2.33
CA TRP A 39 -11.68 15.82 2.15
C TRP A 39 -11.45 15.38 0.71
N ASP A 40 -12.11 16.01 -0.27
CA ASP A 40 -11.96 15.67 -1.70
C ASP A 40 -10.50 15.75 -2.16
N LYS A 41 -9.76 16.76 -1.67
CA LYS A 41 -8.33 16.93 -1.99
C LYS A 41 -7.46 15.86 -1.35
N LEU A 42 -7.74 15.50 -0.09
CA LEU A 42 -7.00 14.45 0.60
C LEU A 42 -7.32 13.08 0.01
N GLU A 43 -8.58 12.78 -0.29
CA GLU A 43 -9.02 11.52 -0.89
C GLU A 43 -8.38 11.31 -2.27
N LYS A 44 -8.39 12.34 -3.12
CA LYS A 44 -7.77 12.26 -4.45
C LYS A 44 -6.27 11.92 -4.42
N ASN A 45 -5.54 12.43 -3.43
CA ASN A 45 -4.09 12.30 -3.37
C ASN A 45 -3.61 11.14 -2.48
N LEU A 46 -4.37 10.81 -1.42
CA LEU A 46 -3.97 9.87 -0.38
C LEU A 46 -4.91 8.66 -0.25
N GLY A 47 -6.01 8.61 -1.00
CA GLY A 47 -6.99 7.51 -0.92
C GLY A 47 -6.35 6.15 -1.17
N GLY A 48 -5.44 6.06 -2.14
CA GLY A 48 -4.73 4.81 -2.46
C GLY A 48 -3.79 4.29 -1.35
N ILE A 49 -3.41 5.14 -0.40
CA ILE A 49 -2.49 4.78 0.70
C ILE A 49 -3.16 4.86 2.08
N LYS A 50 -4.48 5.07 2.14
CA LYS A 50 -5.26 5.24 3.37
C LYS A 50 -5.13 4.05 4.34
N ASP A 51 -5.00 2.85 3.79
CA ASP A 51 -4.93 1.60 4.55
C ASP A 51 -3.50 1.08 4.73
N MET A 52 -2.50 1.78 4.18
CA MET A 52 -1.09 1.40 4.34
C MET A 52 -0.62 1.69 5.77
N ARG A 53 -0.22 0.62 6.48
CA ARG A 53 0.30 0.70 7.85
C ARG A 53 1.82 0.86 7.90
N LYS A 54 2.52 0.23 6.95
CA LYS A 54 3.98 0.22 6.82
C LYS A 54 4.41 0.69 5.43
N ILE A 55 5.69 1.03 5.31
CA ILE A 55 6.35 1.29 4.02
C ILE A 55 6.30 -0.02 3.20
N PRO A 56 6.07 0.05 1.88
CA PRO A 56 6.01 -1.14 1.04
C PRO A 56 7.39 -1.79 0.89
N ASP A 57 7.41 -3.12 0.76
CA ASP A 57 8.63 -3.90 0.54
C ASP A 57 9.06 -3.89 -0.94
N ALA A 58 8.11 -3.71 -1.86
CA ALA A 58 8.34 -3.52 -3.29
C ALA A 58 7.32 -2.53 -3.90
N ILE A 59 7.70 -1.84 -4.96
CA ILE A 59 6.85 -0.91 -5.70
C ILE A 59 6.78 -1.33 -7.16
N PHE A 60 5.57 -1.32 -7.72
CA PHE A 60 5.34 -1.49 -9.14
C PHE A 60 5.15 -0.13 -9.82
N VAL A 61 5.99 0.21 -10.80
CA VAL A 61 5.97 1.50 -11.52
C VAL A 61 5.59 1.30 -12.98
N VAL A 62 4.67 2.12 -13.47
CA VAL A 62 4.37 2.24 -14.90
C VAL A 62 5.08 3.51 -15.38
N ASP A 63 5.94 3.38 -16.38
CA ASP A 63 6.76 4.48 -16.92
C ASP A 63 7.70 5.12 -15.86
N PRO A 64 8.89 4.53 -15.62
CA PRO A 64 9.88 5.04 -14.66
C PRO A 64 10.35 6.46 -15.00
N LYS A 65 10.33 6.83 -16.28
CA LYS A 65 10.77 8.15 -16.74
C LYS A 65 9.80 9.24 -16.30
N LYS A 66 8.49 9.01 -16.45
CA LYS A 66 7.48 9.94 -15.91
C LYS A 66 7.51 9.94 -14.37
N GLU A 67 7.66 8.77 -13.75
CA GLU A 67 7.65 8.58 -12.30
C GLU A 67 9.04 8.62 -11.62
N HIS A 68 9.97 9.41 -12.16
CA HIS A 68 11.36 9.49 -11.69
C HIS A 68 11.50 9.83 -10.18
N ILE A 69 10.57 10.61 -9.61
CA ILE A 69 10.57 10.93 -8.18
C ILE A 69 10.35 9.66 -7.35
N CYS A 70 9.43 8.79 -7.79
CA CYS A 70 9.15 7.52 -7.13
C CYS A 70 10.39 6.61 -7.16
N VAL A 71 11.05 6.52 -8.32
CA VAL A 71 12.28 5.74 -8.51
C VAL A 71 13.39 6.23 -7.56
N GLN A 72 13.64 7.54 -7.51
CA GLN A 72 14.66 8.13 -6.64
C GLN A 72 14.38 7.92 -5.15
N GLU A 73 13.12 8.09 -4.73
CA GLU A 73 12.72 7.85 -3.34
C GLU A 73 12.84 6.36 -2.98
N ALA A 74 12.47 5.46 -3.88
CA ALA A 74 12.59 4.02 -3.68
C ALA A 74 14.05 3.58 -3.57
N HIS A 75 14.94 4.07 -4.44
CA HIS A 75 16.39 3.82 -4.34
C HIS A 75 16.97 4.33 -3.02
N SER A 76 16.56 5.52 -2.58
CA SER A 76 17.01 6.10 -1.31
C SER A 76 16.56 5.29 -0.09
N LEU A 77 15.40 4.64 -0.19
CA LEU A 77 14.83 3.80 0.86
C LEU A 77 15.23 2.32 0.74
N GLY A 78 15.87 1.91 -0.35
CA GLY A 78 16.22 0.52 -0.63
C GLY A 78 14.99 -0.36 -0.92
N ILE A 79 13.94 0.20 -1.49
CA ILE A 79 12.71 -0.52 -1.85
C ILE A 79 12.89 -1.13 -3.24
N THR A 80 12.55 -2.40 -3.41
CA THR A 80 12.64 -3.09 -4.71
C THR A 80 11.68 -2.49 -5.73
N LEU A 81 12.20 -2.14 -6.91
CA LEU A 81 11.46 -1.55 -8.01
C LEU A 81 11.21 -2.58 -9.12
N ILE A 82 9.92 -2.80 -9.40
CA ILE A 82 9.45 -3.60 -10.52
C ILE A 82 8.76 -2.63 -11.49
N GLY A 83 9.05 -2.66 -12.78
CA GLY A 83 8.41 -1.71 -13.68
C GLY A 83 8.34 -2.13 -15.13
N ILE A 84 7.43 -1.47 -15.86
CA ILE A 84 7.30 -1.61 -17.31
C ILE A 84 8.28 -0.63 -17.95
N ALA A 85 9.22 -1.14 -18.75
CA ALA A 85 10.14 -0.32 -19.54
C ALA A 85 9.76 -0.37 -21.02
N ASP A 86 9.61 0.81 -21.62
CA ASP A 86 9.50 1.01 -23.07
C ASP A 86 10.81 1.58 -23.65
N THR A 87 10.86 1.77 -24.96
CA THR A 87 11.99 2.31 -25.74
C THR A 87 12.60 3.63 -25.24
N ASN A 88 11.89 4.38 -24.42
CA ASN A 88 12.27 5.72 -23.97
C ASN A 88 12.81 5.77 -22.52
N CYS A 89 12.89 4.61 -21.85
CA CYS A 89 13.22 4.47 -20.44
C CYS A 89 14.49 3.64 -20.24
N ASP A 90 15.30 4.01 -19.25
CA ASP A 90 16.54 3.32 -18.93
C ASP A 90 16.25 2.15 -17.98
N PRO A 91 16.44 0.89 -18.42
CA PRO A 91 16.08 -0.29 -17.63
C PRO A 91 16.97 -0.50 -16.40
N GLU A 92 18.11 0.20 -16.32
CA GLU A 92 19.04 0.13 -15.18
C GLU A 92 18.48 0.81 -13.91
N GLU A 93 17.44 1.63 -14.04
CA GLU A 93 16.79 2.28 -12.90
C GLU A 93 15.84 1.34 -12.13
N LEU A 94 15.54 0.17 -12.70
CA LEU A 94 14.63 -0.83 -12.14
C LEU A 94 15.38 -2.11 -11.74
N ASP A 95 14.98 -2.72 -10.62
CA ASP A 95 15.52 -4.03 -10.21
C ASP A 95 14.96 -5.16 -11.07
N TYR A 96 13.67 -5.07 -11.42
CA TYR A 96 12.98 -6.03 -12.27
C TYR A 96 12.25 -5.32 -13.41
N VAL A 97 12.73 -5.57 -14.62
CA VAL A 97 12.23 -4.92 -15.84
C VAL A 97 11.26 -5.84 -16.58
N ILE A 98 10.08 -5.31 -16.88
CA ILE A 98 9.10 -5.92 -17.77
C ILE A 98 9.13 -5.14 -19.10
N PRO A 99 9.70 -5.70 -20.18
CA PRO A 99 9.67 -5.03 -21.46
C PRO A 99 8.23 -4.98 -21.98
N GLY A 100 7.72 -3.78 -22.26
CA GLY A 100 6.34 -3.62 -22.66
C GLY A 100 5.98 -2.19 -23.05
N ASN A 101 4.82 -2.05 -23.70
CA ASN A 101 4.29 -0.75 -24.07
C ASN A 101 3.51 -0.15 -22.88
N ASP A 102 3.99 0.97 -22.36
CA ASP A 102 3.42 1.73 -21.25
C ASP A 102 2.36 2.77 -21.68
N ASP A 103 2.40 3.24 -22.93
CA ASP A 103 1.43 4.19 -23.49
C ASP A 103 0.06 3.54 -23.78
N ALA A 104 0.02 2.22 -24.00
CA ALA A 104 -1.21 1.52 -24.35
C ALA A 104 -2.01 1.05 -23.12
N ILE A 105 -3.18 1.64 -22.89
CA ILE A 105 -4.08 1.27 -21.77
C ILE A 105 -4.38 -0.24 -21.71
N ARG A 106 -4.51 -0.92 -22.85
CA ARG A 106 -4.76 -2.36 -22.91
C ARG A 106 -3.56 -3.18 -22.43
N ALA A 107 -2.35 -2.76 -22.78
CA ALA A 107 -1.12 -3.42 -22.38
C ALA A 107 -0.89 -3.23 -20.87
N VAL A 108 -0.99 -1.99 -20.38
CA VAL A 108 -0.89 -1.69 -18.94
C VAL A 108 -1.94 -2.46 -18.15
N LYS A 109 -3.20 -2.46 -18.59
CA LYS A 109 -4.28 -3.19 -17.91
C LYS A 109 -4.00 -4.69 -17.85
N LEU A 110 -3.49 -5.28 -18.94
CA LEU A 110 -3.15 -6.69 -18.98
C LEU A 110 -2.03 -7.02 -17.98
N ILE A 111 -0.93 -6.27 -18.03
CA ILE A 111 0.22 -6.50 -17.14
C ILE A 111 -0.17 -6.32 -15.68
N VAL A 112 -0.81 -5.20 -15.35
CA VAL A 112 -1.26 -4.91 -13.97
C VAL A 112 -2.26 -5.94 -13.48
N SER A 113 -3.19 -6.41 -14.33
CA SER A 113 -4.13 -7.47 -13.93
C SER A 113 -3.40 -8.78 -13.59
N LYS A 114 -2.39 -9.17 -14.38
CA LYS A 114 -1.63 -10.39 -14.13
C LYS A 114 -0.73 -10.29 -12.91
N MET A 115 -0.15 -9.12 -12.66
CA MET A 115 0.56 -8.85 -11.42
C MET A 115 -0.38 -8.92 -10.22
N ALA A 116 -1.59 -8.36 -10.31
CA ALA A 116 -2.58 -8.44 -9.25
C ALA A 116 -3.03 -9.89 -8.98
N ASP A 117 -3.31 -10.66 -10.05
CA ASP A 117 -3.65 -12.08 -9.96
C ASP A 117 -2.53 -12.85 -9.21
N ALA A 118 -1.27 -12.64 -9.59
CA ALA A 118 -0.11 -13.29 -8.95
C ALA A 118 0.02 -12.96 -7.45
N VAL A 119 -0.23 -11.69 -7.07
CA VAL A 119 -0.22 -11.28 -5.66
C VAL A 119 -1.36 -11.92 -4.86
N ILE A 120 -2.53 -12.09 -5.49
CA ILE A 120 -3.68 -12.76 -4.87
C ILE A 120 -3.41 -14.25 -4.69
N GLU A 121 -2.90 -14.92 -5.73
CA GLU A 121 -2.54 -16.34 -5.70
C GLU A 121 -1.47 -16.62 -4.64
N ALA A 122 -0.43 -15.80 -4.54
CA ALA A 122 0.61 -15.95 -3.51
C ALA A 122 0.04 -15.85 -2.08
N LYS A 123 -0.85 -14.89 -1.83
CA LYS A 123 -1.52 -14.74 -0.51
C LYS A 123 -2.46 -15.89 -0.19
N GLN A 124 -3.11 -16.48 -1.20
CA GLN A 124 -3.95 -17.67 -1.02
C GLN A 124 -3.09 -18.92 -0.76
N GLY A 125 -1.95 -19.04 -1.44
CA GLY A 125 -0.95 -20.09 -1.20
C GLY A 125 -0.43 -20.08 0.24
N GLU A 126 -0.09 -18.89 0.78
CA GLU A 126 0.30 -18.73 2.18
C GLU A 126 -0.79 -19.20 3.17
N THR A 127 -2.07 -19.04 2.81
CA THR A 127 -3.19 -19.50 3.66
C THR A 127 -3.35 -21.03 3.62
N ALA A 128 -3.06 -21.66 2.48
CA ALA A 128 -3.09 -23.11 2.31
C ALA A 128 -1.90 -23.80 3.00
N GLU A 129 -0.71 -23.21 2.95
CA GLU A 129 0.49 -23.73 3.62
C GLU A 129 0.43 -23.56 5.15
N GLN A 130 -0.10 -22.44 5.66
CA GLN A 130 -0.34 -22.27 7.10
C GLN A 130 -1.39 -23.26 7.67
N SER A 131 -2.27 -23.79 6.83
CA SER A 131 -3.21 -24.84 7.23
C SER A 131 -2.58 -26.25 7.23
N ALA A 132 -1.39 -26.41 6.66
CA ALA A 132 -0.68 -27.69 6.56
C ALA A 132 0.43 -27.86 7.63
N GLU A 133 1.00 -26.77 8.16
CA GLU A 133 2.06 -26.82 9.19
C GLU A 133 1.56 -26.83 10.65
N GLY A 134 0.24 -26.83 10.88
CA GLY A 134 -0.36 -26.70 12.21
C GLY A 134 -0.70 -27.99 12.97
N THR A 135 -0.13 -29.16 12.65
CA THR A 135 -0.53 -30.43 13.31
C THR A 135 0.60 -31.44 13.59
N ASP A 136 1.76 -31.03 14.11
CA ASP A 136 2.62 -31.99 14.81
C ASP A 136 3.62 -31.33 15.76
N THR A 137 3.15 -30.86 16.92
CA THR A 137 3.88 -31.04 18.19
C THR A 137 2.91 -30.87 19.36
N ALA A 138 2.21 -31.95 19.68
CA ALA A 138 1.70 -32.14 21.02
C ALA A 138 2.79 -32.82 21.86
N ASP A 139 3.05 -32.20 23.02
CA ASP A 139 3.36 -32.81 24.31
C ASP A 139 4.74 -32.56 24.95
N ALA A 140 4.66 -32.33 26.27
CA ALA A 140 5.69 -32.33 27.30
C ALA A 140 6.59 -31.08 27.51
N SER A 141 6.11 -30.13 28.32
CA SER A 141 6.81 -29.81 29.58
C SER A 141 5.84 -29.19 30.60
N GLN A 142 5.70 -29.91 31.70
CA GLN A 142 4.79 -29.67 32.81
C GLN A 142 5.31 -28.55 33.73
N ASP A 143 4.33 -27.87 34.33
CA ASP A 143 4.31 -27.28 35.67
C ASP A 143 5.55 -27.47 36.56
N GLU A 144 6.23 -26.38 36.93
CA GLU A 144 6.92 -26.22 38.23
C GLU A 144 7.44 -24.77 38.44
N GLU A 145 6.62 -23.90 39.03
CA GLU A 145 7.05 -22.65 39.72
C GLU A 145 5.83 -22.13 40.54
N ALA A 146 5.83 -21.86 41.84
CA ALA A 146 6.83 -21.91 42.90
C ALA A 146 6.10 -22.04 44.25
N ALA A 147 6.63 -22.88 45.14
CA ALA A 147 6.48 -22.73 46.58
C ALA A 147 7.85 -22.36 47.17
N GLU A 148 7.83 -21.50 48.18
CA GLU A 148 8.96 -21.01 49.01
C GLU A 148 9.97 -20.03 48.38
N ALA A 149 9.83 -18.75 48.75
CA ALA A 149 10.83 -18.01 49.52
C ALA A 149 10.21 -16.72 50.10
#